data_AF-A0A9W6HN26-F1
#
_entry.id   AF-A0A9W6HN26-F1
#
_cell.length_a   1.000
_cell.length_b   1.000
_cell.length_c   1.000
_cell.angle_alpha   90.00
_cell.angle_beta   90.00
_cell.angle_gamma   90.00
#
_symmetry.space_group_name_H-M   'P 1'
#
loop_
_entity.id
_entity.type
_entity.pdbx_description
1 polymer ?
#
loop_
_entity_poly.entity_id
_entity_poly.type
_entity_poly.pdbx_seq_one_letter_code
_entity_poly.pdbx_strand_id
1 'polypeptide(L)'
;MTDSSAVPWERLSSVRTYEGYVTLRRDRYRLPDGTVSDWDVLEQRDTVAVVAVTADGRALLFTQFRVGPRELVGELPGGLIDDGESAQAAGARELREETGYAPGALFHAGAEWSGANSTRRKNVVIAADCRRVGDPQWENGETGEVGLIALDELVGHLLSGRLSDAGEALRGILVFVGAQVDDPALAALQERLRGALGVSPSASVAEASAIIGESAQPEPLADFWRRFDGHNPDAARAELESLLAAGDFDPARVAFERASLHDSLGDEADAVPLYREALAAGLADPYRTEAVVQLASSLRNLGDASGAIALLRGIPSTDPLWGAAQAFLALALHSDDKPVPALRTSLHALALHLPRYRRSVSAYADELAPVRRIRAIAVGLVVRDGHVLLEEYAATPRHDVFLRAPGGGIELGEAATVAVRREFAEELDADVVEARLLAVTENIFERSGAVGHEIVHVFTVSAPSLTVLPLAERIAVRDSDTTVGWYDIDALRAGSVPVYPAGVLGLLPY
;
A
#
# COMPACT_ATOMS: atom_id res chain seq x y z
N MET A 1 -17.03 1.13 -22.39
CA MET A 1 -17.33 -0.29 -22.13
C MET A 1 -18.42 -0.74 -23.11
N THR A 2 -18.05 -1.12 -24.33
CA THR A 2 -18.98 -1.62 -25.37
C THR A 2 -18.24 -2.68 -26.16
N ASP A 3 -17.95 -3.81 -25.52
CA ASP A 3 -17.53 -5.01 -26.23
C ASP A 3 -18.81 -5.76 -26.63
N SER A 4 -19.13 -5.77 -27.92
CA SER A 4 -20.37 -6.35 -28.46
C SER A 4 -20.30 -7.88 -28.60
N SER A 5 -19.31 -8.54 -27.99
CA SER A 5 -19.09 -9.99 -28.08
C SER A 5 -19.81 -10.81 -27.00
N ALA A 6 -20.40 -10.17 -25.97
CA ALA A 6 -21.15 -10.88 -24.93
C ALA A 6 -22.53 -11.32 -25.43
N VAL A 7 -22.63 -12.57 -25.91
CA VAL A 7 -23.88 -13.19 -26.37
C VAL A 7 -24.44 -14.13 -25.29
N PRO A 8 -25.76 -14.07 -24.96
CA PRO A 8 -26.39 -15.02 -24.03
C PRO A 8 -26.22 -16.47 -24.48
N TRP A 9 -25.99 -17.37 -23.52
CA TRP A 9 -25.87 -18.80 -23.78
C TRP A 9 -27.25 -19.45 -23.91
N GLU A 10 -27.37 -20.48 -24.76
CA GLU A 10 -28.61 -21.21 -24.94
C GLU A 10 -28.69 -22.36 -23.91
N ARG A 11 -29.71 -22.34 -23.04
CA ARG A 11 -29.93 -23.44 -22.09
C ARG A 11 -30.56 -24.64 -22.81
N LEU A 12 -29.87 -25.78 -22.82
CA LEU A 12 -30.30 -27.02 -23.47
C LEU A 12 -31.14 -27.91 -22.56
N SER A 13 -30.78 -28.01 -21.28
CA SER A 13 -31.52 -28.82 -20.30
C SER A 13 -31.29 -28.32 -18.89
N SER A 14 -32.13 -28.79 -17.96
CA SER A 14 -32.16 -28.34 -16.58
C SER A 14 -32.76 -29.45 -15.71
N VAL A 15 -31.99 -29.98 -14.77
CA VAL A 15 -32.37 -31.16 -13.96
C VAL A 15 -32.06 -30.91 -12.50
N ARG A 16 -33.04 -31.08 -11.59
CA ARG A 16 -32.78 -31.03 -10.15
C ARG A 16 -31.95 -32.24 -9.74
N THR A 17 -30.78 -31.99 -9.17
CA THR A 17 -29.81 -33.04 -8.76
C THR A 17 -29.83 -33.28 -7.26
N TYR A 18 -30.27 -32.30 -6.48
CA TYR A 18 -30.48 -32.42 -5.04
C TYR A 18 -31.66 -31.54 -4.61
N GLU A 19 -32.49 -32.07 -3.72
CA GLU A 19 -33.65 -31.38 -3.15
C GLU A 19 -33.72 -31.72 -1.65
N GLY A 20 -33.31 -30.75 -0.83
CA GLY A 20 -33.30 -30.83 0.63
C GLY A 20 -33.58 -29.46 1.23
N TYR A 21 -32.81 -29.03 2.24
CA TYR A 21 -32.91 -27.65 2.76
C TYR A 21 -32.57 -26.60 1.69
N VAL A 22 -31.70 -26.96 0.74
CA VAL A 22 -31.44 -26.20 -0.49
C VAL A 22 -31.76 -27.06 -1.70
N THR A 23 -32.12 -26.41 -2.81
CA THR A 23 -32.35 -27.07 -4.10
C THR A 23 -31.17 -26.78 -5.03
N LEU A 24 -30.54 -27.84 -5.55
CA LEU A 24 -29.46 -27.76 -6.53
C LEU A 24 -29.93 -28.32 -7.87
N ARG A 25 -29.75 -27.53 -8.92
CA ARG A 25 -30.07 -27.91 -10.29
C ARG A 25 -28.81 -27.94 -11.14
N ARG A 26 -28.73 -28.87 -12.07
CA ARG A 26 -27.69 -28.90 -13.10
C ARG A 26 -28.28 -28.43 -14.42
N ASP A 27 -27.81 -27.28 -14.89
CA ASP A 27 -28.20 -26.69 -16.15
C ASP A 27 -27.12 -26.93 -17.20
N ARG A 28 -27.53 -27.38 -18.38
CA ARG A 28 -26.63 -27.59 -19.52
C ARG A 28 -26.78 -26.45 -20.50
N TYR A 29 -25.68 -25.82 -20.88
CA TYR A 29 -25.66 -24.68 -21.80
C TYR A 29 -24.84 -24.96 -23.05
N ARG A 30 -25.26 -24.38 -24.18
CA ARG A 30 -24.44 -24.19 -25.38
C ARG A 30 -23.86 -22.77 -25.36
N LEU A 31 -22.53 -22.69 -25.39
CA LEU A 31 -21.76 -21.45 -25.37
C LEU A 31 -21.68 -20.81 -26.77
N PRO A 32 -21.26 -19.54 -26.89
CA PRO A 32 -21.20 -18.83 -28.17
C PRO A 32 -20.25 -19.47 -29.20
N ASP A 33 -19.24 -20.20 -28.75
CA ASP A 33 -18.31 -20.96 -29.60
C ASP A 33 -18.86 -22.34 -30.03
N GLY A 34 -20.08 -22.68 -29.63
CA GLY A 34 -20.75 -23.94 -29.91
C GLY A 34 -20.43 -25.07 -28.91
N THR A 35 -19.51 -24.85 -27.97
CA THR A 35 -19.20 -25.86 -26.93
C THR A 35 -20.36 -26.02 -25.95
N VAL A 36 -20.42 -27.17 -25.28
CA VAL A 36 -21.47 -27.50 -24.31
C VAL A 36 -20.86 -27.69 -22.93
N SER A 37 -21.47 -27.08 -21.92
CA SER A 37 -20.98 -27.10 -20.54
C SER A 37 -22.12 -27.25 -19.53
N ASP A 38 -21.87 -27.98 -18.45
CA ASP A 38 -22.80 -28.21 -17.34
C ASP A 38 -22.47 -27.28 -16.16
N TRP A 39 -23.49 -26.67 -15.56
CA TRP A 39 -23.38 -25.71 -14.47
C TRP A 39 -24.31 -26.07 -13.33
N ASP A 40 -23.77 -26.10 -12.12
CA ASP A 40 -24.57 -26.31 -10.91
C ASP A 40 -25.12 -24.96 -10.44
N VAL A 41 -26.45 -24.88 -10.29
CA VAL A 41 -27.23 -23.69 -9.97
C VAL A 41 -28.01 -23.92 -8.67
N LEU A 42 -27.81 -23.04 -7.70
CA LEU A 42 -28.60 -22.99 -6.47
C LEU A 42 -29.96 -22.31 -6.75
N GLU A 43 -31.02 -23.10 -6.73
CA GLU A 43 -32.39 -22.65 -6.91
C GLU A 43 -32.95 -22.22 -5.53
N GLN A 44 -33.07 -20.90 -5.35
CA GLN A 44 -33.39 -20.26 -4.08
C GLN A 44 -34.39 -19.11 -4.28
N ARG A 45 -35.32 -18.96 -3.33
CA ARG A 45 -36.23 -17.81 -3.22
C ARG A 45 -35.50 -16.54 -2.80
N ASP A 46 -36.07 -15.39 -3.11
CA ASP A 46 -35.56 -14.07 -2.73
C ASP A 46 -35.65 -13.85 -1.21
N THR A 47 -34.75 -13.02 -0.70
CA THR A 47 -34.72 -12.64 0.73
C THR A 47 -34.73 -11.13 0.90
N VAL A 48 -35.01 -10.68 2.11
CA VAL A 48 -34.84 -9.31 2.57
C VAL A 48 -34.06 -9.27 3.88
N ALA A 49 -33.06 -8.40 3.96
CA ALA A 49 -32.42 -7.99 5.21
C ALA A 49 -32.84 -6.56 5.57
N VAL A 50 -33.06 -6.29 6.86
CA VAL A 50 -33.59 -5.01 7.34
C VAL A 50 -32.58 -4.30 8.22
N VAL A 51 -32.07 -3.17 7.73
CA VAL A 51 -31.31 -2.23 8.57
C VAL A 51 -32.32 -1.41 9.38
N ALA A 52 -32.67 -1.92 10.55
CA ALA A 52 -33.69 -1.35 11.42
C ALA A 52 -33.09 -0.49 12.52
N VAL A 53 -33.51 0.78 12.58
CA VAL A 53 -33.01 1.75 13.56
C VAL A 53 -34.17 2.34 14.36
N THR A 54 -34.04 2.28 15.67
CA THR A 54 -35.03 2.77 16.62
C THR A 54 -35.08 4.30 16.66
N ALA A 55 -36.15 4.85 17.25
CA ALA A 55 -36.31 6.30 17.43
C ALA A 55 -35.09 6.96 18.13
N ASP A 56 -34.56 6.28 19.16
CA ASP A 56 -33.37 6.67 19.94
C ASP A 56 -32.04 6.41 19.21
N GLY A 57 -32.06 5.89 17.97
CA GLY A 57 -30.88 5.78 17.13
C GLY A 57 -30.03 4.55 17.39
N ARG A 58 -30.61 3.45 17.89
CA ARG A 58 -29.93 2.16 18.02
C ARG A 58 -30.34 1.22 16.91
N ALA A 59 -29.40 0.43 16.41
CA ALA A 59 -29.64 -0.56 15.38
C ALA A 59 -30.05 -1.90 16.01
N LEU A 60 -31.05 -2.55 15.42
CA LEU A 60 -31.51 -3.86 15.83
C LEU A 60 -30.66 -4.96 15.19
N LEU A 61 -30.22 -5.90 16.01
CA LEU A 61 -29.63 -7.16 15.57
C LEU A 61 -30.45 -8.33 16.10
N PHE A 62 -30.46 -9.42 15.34
CA PHE A 62 -30.98 -10.70 15.77
C PHE A 62 -29.84 -11.72 15.78
N THR A 63 -29.44 -12.13 16.98
CA THR A 63 -28.36 -13.11 17.16
C THR A 63 -28.92 -14.51 17.17
N GLN A 64 -28.55 -15.33 16.19
CA GLN A 64 -29.04 -16.70 16.05
C GLN A 64 -27.93 -17.68 15.70
N PHE A 65 -28.14 -18.95 16.00
CA PHE A 65 -27.18 -20.00 15.67
C PHE A 65 -27.24 -20.33 14.19
N ARG A 66 -26.15 -20.09 13.45
CA ARG A 66 -26.06 -20.43 12.02
C ARG A 66 -25.29 -21.72 11.83
N VAL A 67 -25.96 -22.73 11.27
CA VAL A 67 -25.41 -24.09 11.11
C VAL A 67 -24.19 -24.18 10.19
N GLY A 68 -24.06 -23.26 9.23
CA GLY A 68 -22.92 -23.19 8.31
C GLY A 68 -21.61 -22.87 9.04
N PRO A 69 -21.50 -21.68 9.66
CA PRO A 69 -20.33 -21.31 10.46
C PRO A 69 -20.28 -22.00 11.84
N ARG A 70 -21.39 -22.57 12.31
CA ARG A 70 -21.53 -23.26 13.61
C ARG A 70 -21.29 -22.36 14.82
N GLU A 71 -21.77 -21.13 14.73
CA GLU A 71 -21.64 -20.13 15.78
C GLU A 71 -22.91 -19.29 15.90
N LEU A 72 -23.01 -18.53 16.99
CA LEU A 72 -24.01 -17.48 17.12
C LEU A 72 -23.56 -16.28 16.30
N VAL A 73 -24.39 -15.88 15.35
CA VAL A 73 -24.12 -14.78 14.42
C VAL A 73 -25.14 -13.69 14.69
N GLY A 74 -24.67 -12.48 15.01
CA GLY A 74 -25.51 -11.29 15.14
C GLY A 74 -25.81 -10.72 13.76
N GLU A 75 -26.99 -11.01 13.22
CA GLU A 75 -27.37 -10.61 11.86
C GLU A 75 -28.42 -9.52 11.88
N LEU A 76 -28.68 -8.93 10.72
CA LEU A 76 -29.84 -8.06 10.58
C LEU A 76 -31.11 -8.92 10.60
N PRO A 77 -32.21 -8.40 11.16
CA PRO A 77 -33.48 -9.08 11.03
C PRO A 77 -33.88 -9.16 9.56
N GLY A 78 -34.45 -10.30 9.16
CA GLY A 78 -34.74 -10.56 7.76
C GLY A 78 -35.00 -12.02 7.44
N GLY A 79 -35.61 -12.25 6.29
CA GLY A 79 -36.06 -13.58 5.90
C GLY A 79 -36.49 -13.68 4.45
N LEU A 80 -37.35 -14.65 4.17
CA LEU A 80 -37.79 -14.97 2.82
C LEU A 80 -38.90 -14.01 2.38
N ILE A 81 -38.89 -13.64 1.10
CA ILE A 81 -39.98 -12.92 0.48
C ILE A 81 -40.95 -13.94 -0.09
N ASP A 82 -42.23 -13.86 0.32
CA ASP A 82 -43.27 -14.74 -0.20
C ASP A 82 -43.75 -14.33 -1.59
N ASP A 83 -44.38 -15.27 -2.29
CA ASP A 83 -44.86 -15.05 -3.66
C ASP A 83 -45.89 -13.91 -3.71
N GLY A 84 -45.54 -12.84 -4.43
CA GLY A 84 -46.37 -11.63 -4.55
C GLY A 84 -46.19 -10.62 -3.41
N GLU A 85 -45.37 -10.92 -2.41
CA GLU A 85 -45.01 -9.99 -1.33
C GLU A 85 -43.95 -8.98 -1.80
N SER A 86 -44.08 -7.71 -1.38
CA SER A 86 -43.04 -6.71 -1.64
C SER A 86 -41.91 -6.85 -0.63
N ALA A 87 -40.67 -6.50 -1.00
CA ALA A 87 -39.53 -6.54 -0.08
C ALA A 87 -39.77 -5.70 1.20
N GLN A 88 -40.47 -4.56 1.09
CA GLN A 88 -40.82 -3.74 2.25
C GLN A 88 -41.84 -4.43 3.16
N ALA A 89 -42.85 -5.08 2.60
CA ALA A 89 -43.85 -5.83 3.37
C ALA A 89 -43.20 -7.03 4.09
N ALA A 90 -42.38 -7.79 3.36
CA ALA A 90 -41.59 -8.89 3.92
C ALA A 90 -40.68 -8.39 5.05
N GLY A 91 -39.92 -7.31 4.81
CA GLY A 91 -39.02 -6.76 5.82
C GLY A 91 -39.75 -6.27 7.08
N ALA A 92 -40.93 -5.67 6.93
CA ALA A 92 -41.75 -5.26 8.07
C ALA A 92 -42.30 -6.45 8.86
N ARG A 93 -42.68 -7.53 8.17
CA ARG A 93 -43.15 -8.79 8.76
C ARG A 93 -42.02 -9.47 9.53
N GLU A 94 -40.89 -9.73 8.89
CA GLU A 94 -39.71 -10.38 9.48
C GLU A 94 -39.18 -9.59 10.68
N LEU A 95 -39.05 -8.26 10.56
CA LEU A 95 -38.64 -7.40 11.67
C LEU A 95 -39.56 -7.58 12.89
N ARG A 96 -40.87 -7.67 12.67
CA ARG A 96 -41.84 -7.84 13.75
C ARG A 96 -41.79 -9.25 14.35
N GLU A 97 -41.70 -10.27 13.52
CA GLU A 97 -41.65 -11.68 13.93
C GLU A 97 -40.36 -11.97 14.71
N GLU A 98 -39.20 -11.56 14.21
CA GLU A 98 -37.92 -11.86 14.86
C GLU A 98 -37.62 -10.99 16.08
N THR A 99 -38.05 -9.72 16.08
CA THR A 99 -37.63 -8.74 17.09
C THR A 99 -38.75 -8.13 17.93
N GLY A 100 -40.01 -8.23 17.46
CA GLY A 100 -41.15 -7.54 18.06
C GLY A 100 -41.23 -6.04 17.75
N TYR A 101 -40.38 -5.52 16.85
CA TYR A 101 -40.39 -4.11 16.42
C TYR A 101 -41.21 -3.90 15.15
N ALA A 102 -41.87 -2.75 15.05
CA ALA A 102 -42.51 -2.28 13.82
C ALA A 102 -41.83 -0.99 13.34
N PRO A 103 -41.63 -0.84 12.02
CA PRO A 103 -41.03 0.37 11.46
C PRO A 103 -42.05 1.52 11.40
N GLY A 104 -41.59 2.75 11.62
CA GLY A 104 -42.38 3.96 11.35
C GLY A 104 -42.36 4.34 9.87
N ALA A 105 -41.23 4.10 9.20
CA ALA A 105 -41.08 4.30 7.76
C ALA A 105 -40.09 3.28 7.17
N LEU A 106 -40.24 3.00 5.87
CA LEU A 106 -39.45 1.99 5.15
C LEU A 106 -38.95 2.52 3.81
N PHE A 107 -37.73 2.14 3.45
CA PHE A 107 -37.12 2.43 2.16
C PHE A 107 -36.53 1.16 1.55
N HIS A 108 -36.90 0.80 0.32
CA HIS A 108 -36.30 -0.31 -0.41
C HIS A 108 -35.02 0.14 -1.12
N ALA A 109 -33.86 -0.33 -0.65
CA ALA A 109 -32.56 0.03 -1.20
C ALA A 109 -32.14 -0.84 -2.40
N GLY A 110 -33.10 -1.55 -3.00
CA GLY A 110 -32.89 -2.47 -4.12
C GLY A 110 -32.38 -3.84 -3.70
N ALA A 111 -31.83 -4.57 -4.67
CA ALA A 111 -31.40 -5.96 -4.50
C ALA A 111 -30.12 -6.29 -5.27
N GLU A 112 -29.45 -7.35 -4.85
CA GLU A 112 -28.29 -7.93 -5.53
C GLU A 112 -28.38 -9.44 -5.68
N TRP A 113 -27.58 -10.02 -6.57
CA TRP A 113 -27.54 -11.48 -6.73
C TRP A 113 -26.71 -12.10 -5.62
N SER A 114 -27.22 -13.17 -5.00
CA SER A 114 -26.51 -13.90 -3.94
C SER A 114 -25.18 -14.50 -4.42
N GLY A 115 -25.08 -14.82 -5.71
CA GLY A 115 -23.85 -15.29 -6.36
C GLY A 115 -24.09 -15.64 -7.82
N ALA A 116 -23.01 -15.84 -8.58
CA ALA A 116 -23.08 -16.08 -10.04
C ALA A 116 -23.91 -17.32 -10.43
N ASN A 117 -23.99 -18.31 -9.55
CA ASN A 117 -24.72 -19.55 -9.75
C ASN A 117 -25.96 -19.67 -8.83
N SER A 118 -26.50 -18.57 -8.30
CA SER A 118 -27.71 -18.57 -7.46
C SER A 118 -28.84 -17.82 -8.14
N THR A 119 -30.07 -18.32 -7.97
CA THR A 119 -31.27 -17.60 -8.44
C THR A 119 -31.80 -16.58 -7.43
N ARG A 120 -31.23 -16.49 -6.22
CA ARG A 120 -31.70 -15.59 -5.17
C ARG A 120 -31.25 -14.15 -5.42
N ARG A 121 -32.23 -13.24 -5.37
CA ARG A 121 -32.00 -11.81 -5.13
C ARG A 121 -32.10 -11.56 -3.63
N LYS A 122 -31.09 -10.87 -3.10
CA LYS A 122 -31.04 -10.41 -1.72
C LYS A 122 -31.42 -8.95 -1.69
N ASN A 123 -32.55 -8.63 -1.07
CA ASN A 123 -33.10 -7.28 -0.97
C ASN A 123 -32.65 -6.64 0.33
N VAL A 124 -32.50 -5.32 0.33
CA VAL A 124 -32.25 -4.57 1.56
C VAL A 124 -33.30 -3.51 1.74
N VAL A 125 -33.83 -3.46 2.96
CA VAL A 125 -34.80 -2.46 3.39
C VAL A 125 -34.22 -1.69 4.57
N ILE A 126 -34.30 -0.36 4.50
CA ILE A 126 -33.96 0.52 5.62
C ILE A 126 -35.25 0.83 6.36
N ALA A 127 -35.25 0.63 7.68
CA ALA A 127 -36.38 0.87 8.55
C ALA A 127 -36.05 1.95 9.59
N ALA A 128 -36.84 3.02 9.61
CA ALA A 128 -36.68 4.15 10.52
C ALA A 128 -37.79 4.20 11.58
N ASP A 129 -37.48 4.85 12.71
CA ASP A 129 -38.38 5.01 13.87
C ASP A 129 -38.99 3.67 14.30
N CYS A 130 -38.14 2.64 14.39
CA CYS A 130 -38.56 1.32 14.83
C CYS A 130 -38.98 1.35 16.30
N ARG A 131 -40.17 0.84 16.60
CA ARG A 131 -40.72 0.79 17.95
C ARG A 131 -41.16 -0.62 18.31
N ARG A 132 -40.89 -1.04 19.55
CA ARG A 132 -41.33 -2.33 20.05
C ARG A 132 -42.85 -2.32 20.19
N VAL A 133 -43.53 -3.24 19.49
CA VAL A 133 -44.99 -3.39 19.48
C VAL A 133 -45.47 -4.71 20.09
N GLY A 134 -44.55 -5.60 20.43
CA GLY A 134 -44.84 -6.88 21.07
C GLY A 134 -43.57 -7.66 21.39
N ASP A 135 -43.76 -8.90 21.82
CA ASP A 135 -42.67 -9.86 21.94
C ASP A 135 -42.41 -10.56 20.60
N PRO A 136 -41.17 -11.02 20.33
CA PRO A 136 -40.86 -11.84 19.16
C PRO A 136 -41.76 -13.06 19.03
N GLN A 137 -42.05 -13.45 17.79
CA GLN A 137 -42.84 -14.61 17.39
C GLN A 137 -42.01 -15.45 16.43
N TRP A 138 -41.09 -16.24 16.97
CA TRP A 138 -40.20 -17.09 16.17
C TRP A 138 -40.93 -18.33 15.62
N GLU A 139 -40.56 -18.74 14.41
CA GLU A 139 -41.07 -19.96 13.82
C GLU A 139 -40.49 -21.22 14.48
N ASN A 140 -41.09 -22.38 14.19
CA ASN A 140 -40.60 -23.66 14.71
C ASN A 140 -39.18 -23.96 14.21
N GLY A 141 -38.22 -23.93 15.14
CA GLY A 141 -36.81 -24.19 14.85
C GLY A 141 -35.93 -22.95 14.83
N GLU A 142 -36.50 -21.77 15.03
CA GLU A 142 -35.78 -20.52 15.20
C GLU A 142 -35.63 -20.17 16.69
N THR A 143 -34.41 -19.85 17.08
CA THR A 143 -34.08 -19.38 18.43
C THR A 143 -33.00 -18.34 18.32
N GLY A 144 -33.16 -17.23 19.04
CA GLY A 144 -32.13 -16.19 19.04
C GLY A 144 -32.30 -15.20 20.18
N GLU A 145 -31.56 -14.12 20.09
CA GLU A 145 -31.59 -13.00 21.01
C GLU A 145 -31.67 -11.69 20.24
N VAL A 146 -32.59 -10.82 20.65
CA VAL A 146 -32.74 -9.48 20.07
C VAL A 146 -31.78 -8.53 20.78
N GLY A 147 -30.82 -8.00 20.02
CA GLY A 147 -29.83 -7.05 20.49
C GLY A 147 -30.09 -5.65 19.95
N LEU A 148 -29.64 -4.64 20.69
CA LEU A 148 -29.54 -3.26 20.24
C LEU A 148 -28.10 -2.81 20.37
N ILE A 149 -27.53 -2.31 19.28
CA ILE A 149 -26.20 -1.71 19.25
C ILE A 149 -26.30 -0.24 18.89
N ALA A 150 -25.27 0.54 19.24
CA ALA A 150 -25.23 1.93 18.80
C ALA A 150 -25.06 2.01 17.26
N LEU A 151 -25.51 3.10 16.65
CA LEU A 151 -25.51 3.23 15.19
C LEU A 151 -24.08 3.32 14.60
N ASP A 152 -23.15 3.89 15.35
CA ASP A 152 -21.72 3.90 15.04
C ASP A 152 -21.09 2.50 15.16
N GLU A 153 -21.50 1.71 16.15
CA GLU A 153 -21.13 0.29 16.28
C GLU A 153 -21.68 -0.55 15.12
N LEU A 154 -22.82 -0.20 14.53
CA LEU A 154 -23.40 -0.93 13.40
C LEU A 154 -22.45 -0.99 12.22
N VAL A 155 -21.81 0.12 11.84
CA VAL A 155 -20.88 0.14 10.70
C VAL A 155 -19.69 -0.77 10.97
N GLY A 156 -19.10 -0.69 12.17
CA GLY A 156 -18.02 -1.58 12.59
C GLY A 156 -18.45 -3.05 12.60
N HIS A 157 -19.67 -3.34 13.03
CA HIS A 157 -20.25 -4.68 13.01
C HIS A 157 -20.40 -5.20 11.58
N LEU A 158 -20.97 -4.40 10.67
CA LEU A 158 -21.10 -4.74 9.24
C LEU A 158 -19.72 -5.03 8.60
N LEU A 159 -18.68 -4.29 8.96
CA LEU A 159 -17.33 -4.46 8.41
C LEU A 159 -16.53 -5.59 9.07
N SER A 160 -17.01 -6.17 10.18
CA SER A 160 -16.29 -7.17 10.95
C SER A 160 -16.13 -8.53 10.25
N GLY A 161 -16.93 -8.78 9.20
CA GLY A 161 -17.00 -10.08 8.54
C GLY A 161 -17.74 -11.17 9.33
N ARG A 162 -18.40 -10.82 10.45
CA ARG A 162 -19.11 -11.75 11.34
C ARG A 162 -20.63 -11.82 11.11
N LEU A 163 -21.08 -11.58 9.88
CA LEU A 163 -22.49 -11.64 9.47
C LEU A 163 -22.60 -12.05 7.99
N SER A 164 -23.73 -12.63 7.59
CA SER A 164 -23.90 -13.16 6.22
C SER A 164 -24.43 -12.14 5.20
N ASP A 165 -24.84 -10.96 5.67
CA ASP A 165 -25.54 -9.90 4.95
C ASP A 165 -24.83 -8.53 5.03
N ALA A 166 -23.55 -8.51 5.40
CA ALA A 166 -22.76 -7.27 5.49
C ALA A 166 -22.72 -6.48 4.17
N GLY A 167 -22.42 -7.17 3.07
CA GLY A 167 -22.24 -6.55 1.76
C GLY A 167 -23.51 -5.90 1.24
N GLU A 168 -24.63 -6.63 1.29
CA GLU A 168 -25.92 -6.12 0.87
C GLU A 168 -26.37 -4.96 1.77
N ALA A 169 -26.19 -5.06 3.08
CA ALA A 169 -26.54 -4.01 4.04
C ALA A 169 -25.77 -2.70 3.77
N LEU A 170 -24.44 -2.78 3.63
CA LEU A 170 -23.61 -1.61 3.34
C LEU A 170 -23.97 -0.98 2.00
N ARG A 171 -24.19 -1.80 0.96
CA ARG A 171 -24.72 -1.33 -0.34
C ARG A 171 -26.06 -0.61 -0.14
N GLY A 172 -26.97 -1.19 0.64
CA GLY A 172 -28.29 -0.63 0.90
C GLY A 172 -28.22 0.72 1.61
N ILE A 173 -27.37 0.85 2.62
CA ILE A 173 -27.14 2.11 3.33
C ILE A 173 -26.57 3.15 2.37
N LEU A 174 -25.58 2.81 1.54
CA LEU A 174 -24.99 3.74 0.55
C LEU A 174 -26.02 4.23 -0.47
N VAL A 175 -26.88 3.34 -0.97
CA VAL A 175 -28.00 3.72 -1.86
C VAL A 175 -28.96 4.64 -1.13
N PHE A 176 -29.29 4.33 0.13
CA PHE A 176 -30.21 5.13 0.93
C PHE A 176 -29.68 6.53 1.21
N VAL A 177 -28.42 6.69 1.63
CA VAL A 177 -27.85 8.02 1.91
C VAL A 177 -27.71 8.90 0.66
N GLY A 178 -27.63 8.31 -0.52
CA GLY A 178 -27.63 9.03 -1.80
C GLY A 178 -29.02 9.30 -2.39
N ALA A 179 -30.09 8.70 -1.83
CA ALA A 179 -31.44 8.84 -2.35
C ALA A 179 -32.14 10.12 -1.88
N GLN A 180 -33.11 10.60 -2.65
CA GLN A 180 -34.07 11.60 -2.19
C GLN A 180 -35.14 10.90 -1.36
N VAL A 181 -35.42 11.41 -0.16
CA VAL A 181 -36.45 10.88 0.75
C VAL A 181 -37.29 12.03 1.29
N ASP A 182 -38.62 11.90 1.14
CA ASP A 182 -39.58 12.91 1.62
C ASP A 182 -40.09 12.62 3.04
N ASP A 183 -39.97 11.38 3.49
CA ASP A 183 -40.44 10.96 4.81
C ASP A 183 -39.51 11.51 5.92
N PRO A 184 -40.03 12.23 6.92
CA PRO A 184 -39.21 12.83 7.97
C PRO A 184 -38.43 11.83 8.82
N ALA A 185 -38.96 10.63 9.07
CA ALA A 185 -38.27 9.61 9.85
C ALA A 185 -37.10 9.02 9.04
N LEU A 186 -37.32 8.78 7.73
CA LEU A 186 -36.24 8.39 6.84
C LEU A 186 -35.19 9.48 6.69
N ALA A 187 -35.58 10.75 6.53
CA ALA A 187 -34.63 11.87 6.42
C ALA A 187 -33.77 12.00 7.69
N ALA A 188 -34.38 11.89 8.88
CA ALA A 188 -33.63 11.91 10.14
C ALA A 188 -32.67 10.72 10.27
N LEU A 189 -33.09 9.53 9.86
CA LEU A 189 -32.21 8.36 9.83
C LEU A 189 -31.08 8.52 8.80
N GLN A 190 -31.38 9.12 7.64
CA GLN A 190 -30.42 9.37 6.58
C GLN A 190 -29.27 10.26 7.07
N GLU A 191 -29.58 11.33 7.80
CA GLU A 191 -28.58 12.20 8.45
C GLU A 191 -27.73 11.44 9.48
N ARG A 192 -28.36 10.60 10.31
CA ARG A 192 -27.62 9.79 11.31
C ARG A 192 -26.68 8.79 10.63
N LEU A 193 -27.13 8.13 9.57
CA LEU A 193 -26.32 7.17 8.80
C LEU A 193 -25.21 7.87 8.00
N ARG A 194 -25.47 9.06 7.46
CA ARG A 194 -24.42 9.92 6.87
C ARG A 194 -23.33 10.24 7.90
N GLY A 195 -23.72 10.66 9.10
CA GLY A 195 -22.79 10.89 10.21
C GLY A 195 -22.00 9.64 10.60
N ALA A 196 -22.66 8.50 10.76
CA ALA A 196 -22.03 7.23 11.13
C ALA A 196 -21.08 6.69 10.03
N LEU A 197 -21.37 6.97 8.75
CA LEU A 197 -20.50 6.62 7.63
C LEU A 197 -19.42 7.67 7.33
N GLY A 198 -19.45 8.83 8.00
CA GLY A 198 -18.56 9.96 7.66
C GLY A 198 -18.85 10.63 6.31
N VAL A 199 -20.07 10.46 5.76
CA VAL A 199 -20.47 10.98 4.44
C VAL A 199 -21.15 12.34 4.59
N SER A 200 -20.51 13.42 4.14
CA SER A 200 -21.11 14.77 4.11
C SER A 200 -22.09 14.92 2.92
N PRO A 201 -23.16 15.76 2.98
CA PRO A 201 -24.22 15.82 1.97
C PRO A 201 -23.81 16.25 0.54
N SER A 202 -22.53 16.51 0.27
CA SER A 202 -22.03 16.99 -1.03
C SER A 202 -20.97 16.10 -1.69
N ALA A 203 -20.63 14.94 -1.13
CA ALA A 203 -19.55 14.11 -1.68
C ALA A 203 -20.06 13.15 -2.77
N SER A 204 -19.66 13.41 -4.02
CA SER A 204 -19.78 12.45 -5.12
C SER A 204 -18.89 11.22 -4.87
N VAL A 205 -19.19 10.11 -5.57
CA VAL A 205 -18.65 8.73 -5.46
C VAL A 205 -17.10 8.60 -5.59
N ALA A 206 -16.35 9.69 -5.56
CA ALA A 206 -14.88 9.71 -5.68
C ALA A 206 -14.12 9.74 -4.34
N GLU A 207 -14.79 10.01 -3.20
CA GLU A 207 -14.09 10.29 -1.93
C GLU A 207 -14.23 9.18 -0.86
N ALA A 208 -14.79 8.01 -1.25
CA ALA A 208 -15.00 6.86 -0.36
C ALA A 208 -13.71 6.07 -0.01
N SER A 209 -12.59 6.75 0.22
CA SER A 209 -11.30 6.14 0.61
C SER A 209 -10.65 6.76 1.84
N ALA A 210 -11.38 7.53 2.64
CA ALA A 210 -10.90 7.91 3.95
C ALA A 210 -12.05 7.73 4.95
N ILE A 211 -11.85 6.90 5.99
CA ILE A 211 -12.31 7.08 7.38
C ILE A 211 -12.31 5.73 8.12
N ILE A 212 -11.48 5.65 9.15
CA ILE A 212 -11.70 4.92 10.41
C ILE A 212 -11.51 5.96 11.51
N GLY A 213 -12.41 6.01 12.51
CA GLY A 213 -12.07 6.51 13.85
C GLY A 213 -13.05 7.50 14.53
N GLU A 214 -13.99 6.93 15.29
CA GLU A 214 -14.50 7.30 16.64
C GLU A 214 -14.92 8.74 17.04
N SER A 215 -15.99 8.79 17.83
CA SER A 215 -16.52 9.95 18.53
C SER A 215 -15.50 10.56 19.50
N ALA A 216 -14.95 11.69 19.12
CA ALA A 216 -14.45 12.74 20.00
C ALA A 216 -14.95 14.06 19.41
N GLN A 217 -14.99 15.15 20.19
CA GLN A 217 -15.05 16.46 19.53
C GLN A 217 -13.98 16.50 18.44
N PRO A 218 -14.28 17.00 17.22
CA PRO A 218 -13.34 16.92 16.11
C PRO A 218 -12.00 17.44 16.60
N GLU A 219 -11.02 16.54 16.62
CA GLU A 219 -9.68 16.85 17.09
C GLU A 219 -9.20 18.04 16.25
N PRO A 220 -8.87 19.19 16.87
CA PRO A 220 -8.68 20.42 16.11
C PRO A 220 -7.61 20.31 15.02
N LEU A 221 -6.57 19.48 15.21
CA LEU A 221 -5.57 19.21 14.18
C LEU A 221 -6.15 18.39 13.03
N ALA A 222 -6.94 17.34 13.31
CA ALA A 222 -7.63 16.58 12.27
C ALA A 222 -8.55 17.46 11.40
N ASP A 223 -9.21 18.48 11.99
CA ASP A 223 -10.00 19.43 11.22
C ASP A 223 -9.16 20.37 10.37
N PHE A 224 -8.06 20.87 10.93
CA PHE A 224 -7.07 21.64 10.19
C PHE A 224 -6.58 20.88 8.95
N TRP A 225 -6.17 19.62 9.11
CA TRP A 225 -5.68 18.80 7.99
C TRP A 225 -6.74 18.48 6.95
N ARG A 226 -8.02 18.33 7.33
CA ARG A 226 -9.12 18.18 6.36
C ARG A 226 -9.33 19.42 5.50
N ARG A 227 -9.05 20.61 6.03
CA ARG A 227 -9.26 21.90 5.34
C ARG A 227 -8.01 22.44 4.66
N PHE A 228 -6.84 21.91 4.97
CA PHE A 228 -5.57 22.40 4.45
C PHE A 228 -5.53 22.34 2.92
N ASP A 229 -5.27 23.47 2.27
CA ASP A 229 -5.20 23.58 0.80
C ASP A 229 -3.90 24.18 0.28
N GLY A 230 -2.91 24.46 1.14
CA GLY A 230 -1.58 24.97 0.76
C GLY A 230 -1.55 26.37 0.11
N HIS A 231 -2.68 27.02 -0.14
CA HIS A 231 -2.73 28.29 -0.89
C HIS A 231 -2.25 29.49 -0.05
N ASN A 232 -2.24 29.37 1.27
CA ASN A 232 -1.75 30.41 2.19
C ASN A 232 -0.84 29.83 3.28
N PRO A 233 0.46 29.66 2.99
CA PRO A 233 1.42 29.02 3.90
C PRO A 233 1.52 29.70 5.27
N ASP A 234 1.54 31.03 5.31
CA ASP A 234 1.70 31.78 6.56
C ASP A 234 0.47 31.67 7.45
N ALA A 235 -0.73 31.67 6.87
CA ALA A 235 -1.96 31.44 7.62
C ALA A 235 -2.02 30.00 8.16
N ALA A 236 -1.62 29.01 7.35
CA ALA A 236 -1.59 27.61 7.78
C ALA A 236 -0.60 27.38 8.94
N ARG A 237 0.60 27.97 8.87
CA ARG A 237 1.58 27.93 9.98
C ARG A 237 1.04 28.58 11.24
N ALA A 238 0.43 29.76 11.14
CA ALA A 238 -0.13 30.46 12.29
C ALA A 238 -1.32 29.71 12.92
N GLU A 239 -2.18 29.12 12.10
CA GLU A 239 -3.31 28.30 12.56
C GLU A 239 -2.82 27.05 13.28
N LEU A 240 -1.88 26.30 12.69
CA LEU A 240 -1.32 25.09 13.31
C LEU A 240 -0.66 25.41 14.66
N GLU A 241 0.17 26.45 14.74
CA GLU A 241 0.81 26.86 16.00
C GLU A 241 -0.22 27.25 17.06
N SER A 242 -1.32 27.91 16.67
CA SER A 242 -2.41 28.24 17.59
C SER A 242 -3.11 26.99 18.11
N LEU A 243 -3.30 25.97 17.28
CA LEU A 243 -3.94 24.70 17.67
C LEU A 243 -3.04 23.89 18.59
N LEU A 244 -1.75 23.79 18.26
CA LEU A 244 -0.75 23.10 19.08
C LEU A 244 -0.58 23.76 20.46
N ALA A 245 -0.62 25.10 20.52
CA ALA A 245 -0.54 25.84 21.79
C ALA A 245 -1.81 25.74 22.65
N ALA A 246 -2.97 25.52 22.02
CA ALA A 246 -4.26 25.40 22.72
C ALA A 246 -4.56 23.98 23.20
N GLY A 247 -3.98 22.96 22.54
CA GLY A 247 -4.14 21.55 22.91
C GLY A 247 -3.09 21.04 23.90
N ASP A 248 -3.39 19.91 24.53
CA ASP A 248 -2.46 19.17 25.38
C ASP A 248 -1.91 17.98 24.57
N PHE A 249 -0.84 18.24 23.81
CA PHE A 249 -0.20 17.25 22.95
C PHE A 249 1.19 16.89 23.49
N ASP A 250 1.54 15.60 23.42
CA ASP A 250 2.91 15.16 23.71
C ASP A 250 3.92 15.81 22.75
N PRO A 251 5.13 16.18 23.20
CA PRO A 251 6.13 16.81 22.34
C PRO A 251 6.44 16.05 21.05
N ALA A 252 6.38 14.71 21.06
CA ALA A 252 6.59 13.92 19.85
C ALA A 252 5.48 14.19 18.82
N ARG A 253 4.22 14.32 19.27
CA ARG A 253 3.09 14.67 18.40
C ARG A 253 3.23 16.09 17.87
N VAL A 254 3.62 17.05 18.70
CA VAL A 254 3.85 18.44 18.26
C VAL A 254 4.92 18.52 17.17
N ALA A 255 6.03 17.82 17.34
CA ALA A 255 7.10 17.76 16.33
C ALA A 255 6.61 17.13 15.02
N PHE A 256 5.84 16.04 15.09
CA PHE A 256 5.23 15.39 13.92
C PHE A 256 4.33 16.35 13.14
N GLU A 257 3.43 17.06 13.81
CA GLU A 257 2.47 17.95 13.14
C GLU A 257 3.16 19.11 12.41
N ARG A 258 4.19 19.69 13.03
CA ARG A 258 5.03 20.70 12.39
C ARG A 258 5.78 20.13 11.19
N ALA A 259 6.35 18.94 11.32
CA ALA A 259 7.05 18.26 10.24
C ALA A 259 6.12 18.06 9.03
N SER A 260 4.92 17.55 9.28
CA SER A 260 3.89 17.33 8.25
C SER A 260 3.50 18.61 7.52
N LEU A 261 3.45 19.75 8.24
CA LEU A 261 3.16 21.03 7.59
C LEU A 261 4.31 21.51 6.71
N HIS A 262 5.55 21.40 7.19
CA HIS A 262 6.71 21.72 6.38
C HIS A 262 6.78 20.85 5.11
N ASP A 263 6.60 19.54 5.23
CA ASP A 263 6.58 18.62 4.08
C ASP A 263 5.45 18.96 3.10
N SER A 264 4.23 19.22 3.61
CA SER A 264 3.08 19.59 2.77
C SER A 264 3.23 20.92 2.05
N LEU A 265 4.09 21.82 2.55
CA LEU A 265 4.41 23.11 1.93
C LEU A 265 5.62 23.03 0.98
N GLY A 266 6.29 21.89 0.87
CA GLY A 266 7.50 21.71 0.08
C GLY A 266 8.77 22.26 0.76
N ASP A 267 8.76 22.34 2.10
CA ASP A 267 9.90 22.73 2.94
C ASP A 267 10.55 21.46 3.54
N GLU A 268 10.91 20.46 2.73
CA GLU A 268 11.35 19.14 3.21
C GLU A 268 12.62 19.19 4.10
N ALA A 269 13.50 20.15 3.85
CA ALA A 269 14.72 20.35 4.63
C ALA A 269 14.41 20.71 6.10
N ASP A 270 13.32 21.43 6.34
CA ASP A 270 12.85 21.81 7.67
C ASP A 270 11.98 20.70 8.30
N ALA A 271 11.31 19.89 7.48
CA ALA A 271 10.50 18.75 7.94
C ALA A 271 11.35 17.60 8.51
N VAL A 272 12.46 17.25 7.85
CA VAL A 272 13.28 16.06 8.21
C VAL A 272 13.78 16.06 9.67
N PRO A 273 14.35 17.16 10.21
CA PRO A 273 14.77 17.20 11.60
C PRO A 273 13.60 16.97 12.58
N LEU A 274 12.43 17.53 12.28
CA LEU A 274 11.24 17.43 13.11
C LEU A 274 10.64 16.01 13.11
N TYR A 275 10.60 15.34 11.96
CA TYR A 275 10.21 13.93 11.91
C TYR A 275 11.16 13.04 12.71
N ARG A 276 12.48 13.26 12.61
CA ARG A 276 13.47 12.51 13.38
C ARG A 276 13.31 12.76 14.88
N GLU A 277 13.06 14.01 15.28
CA GLU A 277 12.75 14.37 16.66
C GLU A 277 11.51 13.64 17.18
N ALA A 278 10.40 13.69 16.42
CA ALA A 278 9.16 13.00 16.78
C ALA A 278 9.37 11.49 16.98
N LEU A 279 10.06 10.84 16.04
CA LEU A 279 10.34 9.41 16.11
C LEU A 279 11.27 9.04 17.28
N ALA A 280 12.29 9.87 17.56
CA ALA A 280 13.22 9.68 18.68
C ALA A 280 12.56 9.91 20.04
N ALA A 281 11.60 10.83 20.11
CA ALA A 281 10.78 11.09 21.30
C ALA A 281 9.73 10.01 21.57
N GLY A 282 9.59 9.02 20.67
CA GLY A 282 8.70 7.88 20.88
C GLY A 282 7.27 8.12 20.41
N LEU A 283 7.08 8.86 19.31
CA LEU A 283 5.78 9.07 18.67
C LEU A 283 4.96 7.77 18.62
N ALA A 284 3.73 7.84 19.14
CA ALA A 284 2.82 6.72 19.29
C ALA A 284 2.09 6.38 17.98
N ASP A 285 1.63 5.14 17.86
CA ASP A 285 0.72 4.72 16.80
C ASP A 285 -0.63 5.47 16.92
N PRO A 286 -1.30 5.80 15.79
CA PRO A 286 -0.96 5.44 14.41
C PRO A 286 0.09 6.35 13.72
N TYR A 287 0.43 7.49 14.33
CA TYR A 287 1.25 8.54 13.72
C TYR A 287 2.71 8.12 13.47
N ARG A 288 3.19 7.12 14.19
CA ARG A 288 4.55 6.60 14.03
C ARG A 288 4.83 6.13 12.60
N THR A 289 4.01 5.22 12.06
CA THR A 289 4.23 4.71 10.69
C THR A 289 4.02 5.80 9.66
N GLU A 290 3.06 6.69 9.88
CA GLU A 290 2.81 7.85 9.02
C GLU A 290 4.05 8.76 8.93
N ALA A 291 4.65 9.10 10.07
CA ALA A 291 5.89 9.88 10.15
C ALA A 291 7.06 9.19 9.42
N VAL A 292 7.15 7.85 9.48
CA VAL A 292 8.19 7.10 8.75
C VAL A 292 7.99 7.20 7.24
N VAL A 293 6.75 7.08 6.76
CA VAL A 293 6.44 7.18 5.33
C VAL A 293 6.70 8.59 4.81
N GLN A 294 6.24 9.62 5.53
CA GLN A 294 6.44 11.02 5.17
C GLN A 294 7.92 11.41 5.21
N LEU A 295 8.64 11.06 6.30
CA LEU A 295 10.09 11.26 6.39
C LEU A 295 10.84 10.61 5.21
N ALA A 296 10.47 9.39 4.83
CA ALA A 296 11.09 8.73 3.69
C ALA A 296 10.79 9.46 2.37
N SER A 297 9.59 10.01 2.19
CA SER A 297 9.26 10.86 1.06
C SER A 297 10.12 12.13 1.02
N SER A 298 10.24 12.84 2.16
CA SER A 298 11.05 14.05 2.27
C SER A 298 12.55 13.78 2.00
N LEU A 299 13.11 12.69 2.56
CA LEU A 299 14.49 12.28 2.30
C LEU A 299 14.73 12.02 0.81
N ARG A 300 13.82 11.32 0.13
CA ARG A 300 13.91 11.07 -1.30
C ARG A 300 13.89 12.38 -2.11
N ASN A 301 13.04 13.34 -1.74
CA ASN A 301 12.98 14.64 -2.42
C ASN A 301 14.28 15.45 -2.24
N LEU A 302 14.96 15.29 -1.11
CA LEU A 302 16.27 15.88 -0.82
C LEU A 302 17.46 15.10 -1.44
N GLY A 303 17.19 14.01 -2.17
CA GLY A 303 18.21 13.19 -2.82
C GLY A 303 18.75 12.03 -1.99
N ASP A 304 18.32 11.86 -0.74
CA ASP A 304 18.67 10.71 0.11
C ASP A 304 17.71 9.53 -0.13
N ALA A 305 17.76 8.98 -1.35
CA ALA A 305 16.93 7.84 -1.73
C ALA A 305 17.29 6.56 -0.95
N SER A 306 18.56 6.38 -0.60
CA SER A 306 19.04 5.23 0.18
C SER A 306 18.52 5.25 1.62
N GLY A 307 18.52 6.41 2.28
CA GLY A 307 17.89 6.59 3.59
C GLY A 307 16.38 6.33 3.56
N ALA A 308 15.69 6.81 2.53
CA ALA A 308 14.26 6.53 2.33
C ALA A 308 13.96 5.02 2.20
N ILE A 309 14.77 4.28 1.42
CA ILE A 309 14.63 2.82 1.25
C ILE A 309 14.79 2.09 2.59
N ALA A 310 15.78 2.48 3.40
CA ALA A 310 16.05 1.85 4.68
C ALA A 310 14.85 1.97 5.63
N LEU A 311 14.22 3.15 5.69
CA LEU A 311 13.03 3.40 6.49
C LEU A 311 11.83 2.55 6.02
N LEU A 312 11.52 2.60 4.72
CA LEU A 312 10.31 1.99 4.17
C LEU A 312 10.33 0.46 4.22
N ARG A 313 11.51 -0.17 4.14
CA ARG A 313 11.66 -1.62 4.34
C ARG A 313 11.37 -2.09 5.76
N GLY A 314 11.43 -1.19 6.74
CA GLY A 314 11.13 -1.49 8.14
C GLY A 314 9.65 -1.68 8.43
N ILE A 315 8.75 -1.26 7.52
CA ILE A 315 7.30 -1.31 7.72
C ILE A 315 6.77 -2.73 7.43
N PRO A 316 6.14 -3.41 8.40
CA PRO A 316 5.67 -4.79 8.24
C PRO A 316 4.46 -4.89 7.32
N SER A 317 4.27 -6.05 6.67
CA SER A 317 3.13 -6.31 5.76
C SER A 317 1.76 -6.32 6.43
N THR A 318 1.72 -6.31 7.76
CA THR A 318 0.49 -6.23 8.56
C THR A 318 0.09 -4.79 8.88
N ASP A 319 0.96 -3.82 8.62
CA ASP A 319 0.67 -2.41 8.90
C ASP A 319 -0.41 -1.88 7.94
N PRO A 320 -1.41 -1.11 8.43
CA PRO A 320 -2.44 -0.51 7.57
C PRO A 320 -1.89 0.35 6.43
N LEU A 321 -0.74 1.00 6.63
CA LEU A 321 -0.07 1.83 5.63
C LEU A 321 0.92 1.06 4.75
N TRP A 322 0.99 -0.27 4.86
CA TRP A 322 1.95 -1.05 4.07
C TRP A 322 1.82 -0.83 2.56
N GLY A 323 0.60 -0.72 2.03
CA GLY A 323 0.37 -0.43 0.61
C GLY A 323 0.97 0.92 0.18
N ALA A 324 0.80 1.95 1.01
CA ALA A 324 1.42 3.27 0.79
C ALA A 324 2.94 3.19 0.91
N ALA A 325 3.46 2.49 1.92
CA ALA A 325 4.89 2.28 2.11
C ALA A 325 5.54 1.57 0.89
N GLN A 326 4.87 0.58 0.28
CA GLN A 326 5.37 -0.06 -0.94
C GLN A 326 5.41 0.89 -2.14
N ALA A 327 4.43 1.80 -2.26
CA ALA A 327 4.42 2.81 -3.32
C ALA A 327 5.61 3.79 -3.17
N PHE A 328 5.82 4.32 -1.97
CA PHE A 328 6.98 5.17 -1.69
C PHE A 328 8.31 4.41 -1.79
N LEU A 329 8.34 3.12 -1.45
CA LEU A 329 9.54 2.29 -1.60
C LEU A 329 9.89 2.11 -3.07
N ALA A 330 8.90 1.87 -3.93
CA ALA A 330 9.12 1.79 -5.37
C ALA A 330 9.65 3.12 -5.93
N LEU A 331 9.12 4.26 -5.47
CA LEU A 331 9.61 5.58 -5.84
C LEU A 331 11.05 5.82 -5.37
N ALA A 332 11.39 5.47 -4.13
CA ALA A 332 12.74 5.60 -3.61
C ALA A 332 13.73 4.69 -4.34
N LEU A 333 13.35 3.43 -4.62
CA LEU A 333 14.14 2.51 -5.45
C LEU A 333 14.37 3.07 -6.85
N HIS A 334 13.37 3.73 -7.45
CA HIS A 334 13.55 4.37 -8.75
C HIS A 334 14.52 5.55 -8.69
N SER A 335 14.39 6.42 -7.67
CA SER A 335 15.31 7.56 -7.45
C SER A 335 16.76 7.10 -7.20
N ASP A 336 16.94 5.90 -6.65
CA ASP A 336 18.23 5.27 -6.38
C ASP A 336 18.76 4.42 -7.56
N ASP A 337 18.29 4.68 -8.78
CA ASP A 337 18.61 3.96 -10.03
C ASP A 337 18.44 2.42 -9.95
N LYS A 338 17.42 1.96 -9.19
CA LYS A 338 17.02 0.55 -9.08
C LYS A 338 15.64 0.31 -9.72
N PRO A 339 15.48 0.52 -11.06
CA PRO A 339 14.17 0.48 -11.73
C PRO A 339 13.50 -0.90 -11.73
N VAL A 340 14.30 -1.98 -11.76
CA VAL A 340 13.75 -3.35 -11.73
C VAL A 340 13.20 -3.71 -10.34
N PRO A 341 13.96 -3.52 -9.24
CA PRO A 341 13.38 -3.60 -7.90
C PRO A 341 12.17 -2.69 -7.68
N ALA A 342 12.19 -1.46 -8.21
CA ALA A 342 11.07 -0.54 -8.14
C ALA A 342 9.80 -1.12 -8.80
N LEU A 343 9.90 -1.55 -10.06
CA LEU A 343 8.78 -2.13 -10.80
C LEU A 343 8.27 -3.42 -10.13
N ARG A 344 9.17 -4.28 -9.66
CA ARG A 344 8.81 -5.50 -8.92
C ARG A 344 7.99 -5.17 -7.68
N THR A 345 8.43 -4.18 -6.90
CA THR A 345 7.74 -3.73 -5.68
C THR A 345 6.34 -3.23 -6.01
N SER A 346 6.19 -2.39 -7.04
CA SER A 346 4.89 -1.87 -7.48
C SER A 346 3.94 -2.97 -7.97
N LEU A 347 4.43 -3.95 -8.74
CA LEU A 347 3.60 -5.03 -9.26
C LEU A 347 3.12 -5.98 -8.16
N HIS A 348 3.96 -6.28 -7.17
CA HIS A 348 3.56 -7.08 -6.01
C HIS A 348 2.53 -6.36 -5.15
N ALA A 349 2.71 -5.06 -4.90
CA ALA A 349 1.72 -4.25 -4.19
C ALA A 349 0.37 -4.23 -4.94
N LEU A 350 0.39 -3.99 -6.25
CA LEU A 350 -0.82 -4.00 -7.09
C LEU A 350 -1.53 -5.36 -7.10
N ALA A 351 -0.77 -6.46 -7.15
CA ALA A 351 -1.33 -7.82 -7.27
C ALA A 351 -2.32 -8.17 -6.14
N LEU A 352 -2.14 -7.60 -4.94
CA LEU A 352 -3.06 -7.81 -3.82
C LEU A 352 -4.48 -7.32 -4.12
N HIS A 353 -4.60 -6.20 -4.84
CA HIS A 353 -5.87 -5.54 -5.17
C HIS A 353 -6.52 -6.07 -6.45
N LEU A 354 -5.84 -6.93 -7.22
CA LEU A 354 -6.38 -7.44 -8.47
C LEU A 354 -7.44 -8.53 -8.23
N PRO A 355 -8.69 -8.36 -8.72
CA PRO A 355 -9.73 -9.38 -8.60
C PRO A 355 -9.48 -10.61 -9.50
N ARG A 356 -8.66 -10.47 -10.53
CA ARG A 356 -8.20 -11.54 -11.44
C ARG A 356 -6.71 -11.36 -11.74
N TYR A 357 -6.04 -12.43 -12.18
CA TYR A 357 -4.61 -12.42 -12.59
C TYR A 357 -3.58 -12.15 -11.49
N ARG A 358 -3.97 -12.10 -10.21
CA ARG A 358 -3.05 -11.98 -9.06
C ARG A 358 -1.82 -12.87 -9.18
N ARG A 359 -2.03 -14.19 -9.38
CA ARG A 359 -0.93 -15.17 -9.50
C ARG A 359 0.01 -14.87 -10.68
N SER A 360 -0.56 -14.48 -11.82
CA SER A 360 0.22 -14.20 -13.03
C SER A 360 1.07 -12.94 -12.87
N VAL A 361 0.50 -11.86 -12.31
CA VAL A 361 1.23 -10.61 -12.09
C VAL A 361 2.35 -10.79 -11.08
N SER A 362 2.12 -11.51 -9.97
CA SER A 362 3.17 -11.83 -9.02
C SER A 362 4.29 -12.65 -9.66
N ALA A 363 3.97 -13.66 -10.46
CA ALA A 363 4.98 -14.46 -11.16
C ALA A 363 5.82 -13.62 -12.13
N TYR A 364 5.20 -12.76 -12.94
CA TYR A 364 5.94 -11.88 -13.84
C TYR A 364 6.82 -10.86 -13.09
N ALA A 365 6.38 -10.36 -11.93
CA ALA A 365 7.20 -9.49 -11.10
C ALA A 365 8.48 -10.19 -10.61
N ASP A 366 8.38 -11.48 -10.26
CA ASP A 366 9.51 -12.30 -9.83
C ASP A 366 10.47 -12.62 -10.99
N GLU A 367 9.96 -12.72 -12.21
CA GLU A 367 10.76 -12.94 -13.43
C GLU A 367 11.50 -11.69 -13.93
N LEU A 368 11.19 -10.50 -13.43
CA LEU A 368 11.86 -9.27 -13.86
C LEU A 368 13.37 -9.35 -13.62
N ALA A 369 14.13 -9.38 -14.71
CA ALA A 369 15.58 -9.36 -14.69
C ALA A 369 16.12 -7.92 -14.85
N PRO A 370 17.28 -7.59 -14.25
CA PRO A 370 17.99 -6.35 -14.53
C PRO A 370 18.18 -6.16 -16.05
N VAL A 371 17.94 -4.94 -16.53
CA VAL A 371 18.29 -4.60 -17.91
C VAL A 371 19.81 -4.72 -18.03
N ARG A 372 20.30 -5.65 -18.86
CA ARG A 372 21.73 -5.77 -19.14
C ARG A 372 22.16 -4.52 -19.89
N ARG A 373 22.96 -3.67 -19.24
CA ARG A 373 23.54 -2.46 -19.83
C ARG A 373 25.05 -2.53 -19.73
N ILE A 374 25.71 -1.98 -20.76
CA ILE A 374 27.14 -1.69 -20.70
C ILE A 374 27.27 -0.40 -19.90
N ARG A 375 28.07 -0.40 -18.82
CA ARG A 375 28.29 0.79 -18.00
C ARG A 375 29.54 1.52 -18.48
N ALA A 376 29.49 2.85 -18.58
CA ALA A 376 30.69 3.65 -18.72
C ALA A 376 31.13 4.07 -17.31
N ILE A 377 32.39 3.84 -16.97
CA ILE A 377 32.95 4.19 -15.65
C ILE A 377 34.26 4.96 -15.83
N ALA A 378 34.65 5.72 -14.80
CA ALA A 378 35.92 6.42 -14.74
C ALA A 378 36.66 6.04 -13.45
N VAL A 379 37.90 5.56 -13.59
CA VAL A 379 38.74 5.13 -12.46
C VAL A 379 40.06 5.89 -12.44
N GLY A 380 40.58 6.15 -11.24
CA GLY A 380 41.81 6.88 -11.01
C GLY A 380 42.90 6.00 -10.40
N LEU A 381 44.11 6.10 -10.94
CA LEU A 381 45.30 5.46 -10.40
C LEU A 381 46.18 6.53 -9.75
N VAL A 382 46.30 6.47 -8.43
CA VAL A 382 47.27 7.26 -7.67
C VAL A 382 48.50 6.38 -7.44
N VAL A 383 49.67 6.86 -7.88
CA VAL A 383 50.92 6.11 -7.80
C VAL A 383 51.97 6.92 -7.04
N ARG A 384 52.67 6.25 -6.13
CA ARG A 384 53.77 6.83 -5.34
C ARG A 384 54.80 5.74 -5.01
N ASP A 385 56.08 5.99 -5.28
CA ASP A 385 57.20 5.15 -4.85
C ASP A 385 57.01 3.64 -5.12
N GLY A 386 56.62 3.28 -6.34
CA GLY A 386 56.38 1.88 -6.72
C GLY A 386 55.09 1.26 -6.19
N HIS A 387 54.25 2.05 -5.51
CA HIS A 387 52.96 1.62 -4.97
C HIS A 387 51.81 2.29 -5.71
N VAL A 388 50.68 1.59 -5.78
CA VAL A 388 49.41 2.09 -6.31
C VAL A 388 48.34 2.01 -5.24
N LEU A 389 47.47 3.02 -5.21
CA LEU A 389 46.32 3.06 -4.32
C LEU A 389 45.16 2.27 -4.95
N LEU A 390 44.66 1.25 -4.25
CA LEU A 390 43.56 0.39 -4.71
C LEU A 390 42.55 0.15 -3.58
N GLU A 391 41.30 -0.06 -3.96
CA GLU A 391 40.21 -0.48 -3.09
C GLU A 391 40.20 -2.01 -2.92
N GLU A 392 40.09 -2.49 -1.69
CA GLU A 392 40.05 -3.92 -1.35
C GLU A 392 38.61 -4.37 -1.09
N TYR A 393 38.21 -5.43 -1.80
CA TYR A 393 36.95 -6.14 -1.59
C TYR A 393 37.23 -7.48 -0.91
N ALA A 394 36.69 -7.63 0.30
CA ALA A 394 36.83 -8.85 1.09
C ALA A 394 36.14 -10.06 0.43
N ALA A 395 36.60 -11.26 0.74
CA ALA A 395 36.01 -12.50 0.23
C ALA A 395 34.56 -12.68 0.75
N THR A 396 33.69 -13.17 -0.14
CA THR A 396 32.31 -13.54 0.18
C THR A 396 32.04 -14.97 -0.32
N PRO A 397 30.91 -15.60 0.02
CA PRO A 397 30.53 -16.89 -0.57
C PRO A 397 30.41 -16.87 -2.11
N ARG A 398 30.43 -15.69 -2.73
CA ARG A 398 30.26 -15.50 -4.18
C ARG A 398 31.54 -15.15 -4.93
N HIS A 399 32.61 -14.71 -4.24
CA HIS A 399 33.90 -14.36 -4.86
C HIS A 399 35.03 -14.33 -3.82
N ASP A 400 36.27 -14.55 -4.27
CA ASP A 400 37.48 -14.35 -3.48
C ASP A 400 37.82 -12.86 -3.31
N VAL A 401 38.90 -12.57 -2.56
CA VAL A 401 39.43 -11.20 -2.42
C VAL A 401 39.90 -10.67 -3.77
N PHE A 402 39.57 -9.42 -4.07
CA PHE A 402 40.09 -8.71 -5.24
C PHE A 402 40.31 -7.23 -4.95
N LEU A 403 41.11 -6.58 -5.81
CA LEU A 403 41.39 -5.15 -5.74
C LEU A 403 40.78 -4.40 -6.94
N ARG A 404 40.39 -3.15 -6.73
CA ARG A 404 39.86 -2.28 -7.80
C ARG A 404 40.54 -0.91 -7.78
N ALA A 405 40.75 -0.35 -8.97
CA ALA A 405 41.08 1.07 -9.11
C ALA A 405 39.90 1.93 -8.60
N PRO A 406 40.10 2.88 -7.68
CA PRO A 406 39.03 3.74 -7.16
C PRO A 406 38.33 4.55 -8.25
N GLY A 407 37.04 4.82 -8.06
CA GLY A 407 36.18 5.55 -9.00
C GLY A 407 34.89 4.80 -9.35
N GLY A 408 34.04 5.44 -10.13
CA GLY A 408 32.65 5.01 -10.30
C GLY A 408 32.03 5.34 -11.65
N GLY A 409 30.71 5.45 -11.65
CA GLY A 409 29.89 5.62 -12.86
C GLY A 409 30.13 6.96 -13.54
N ILE A 410 30.04 6.99 -14.87
CA ILE A 410 29.93 8.25 -15.61
C ILE A 410 28.44 8.55 -15.79
N GLU A 411 27.99 9.67 -15.24
CA GLU A 411 26.60 10.09 -15.33
C GLU A 411 26.22 10.58 -16.73
N LEU A 412 24.92 10.57 -17.05
CA LEU A 412 24.44 11.03 -18.35
C LEU A 412 24.74 12.52 -18.55
N GLY A 413 25.56 12.84 -19.56
CA GLY A 413 26.01 14.21 -19.84
C GLY A 413 27.26 14.62 -19.07
N GLU A 414 27.81 13.74 -18.22
CA GLU A 414 29.05 13.96 -17.49
C GLU A 414 30.27 13.56 -18.34
N ALA A 415 31.35 14.34 -18.29
CA ALA A 415 32.62 13.95 -18.88
C ALA A 415 33.38 13.00 -17.94
N ALA A 416 34.06 11.99 -18.47
CA ALA A 416 34.80 11.00 -17.66
C ALA A 416 35.84 11.64 -16.70
N THR A 417 36.44 12.78 -17.08
CA THR A 417 37.35 13.55 -16.24
C THR A 417 36.66 14.25 -15.06
N VAL A 418 35.37 14.59 -15.20
CA VAL A 418 34.55 15.14 -14.11
C VAL A 418 34.13 14.01 -13.17
N ALA A 419 33.68 12.88 -13.72
CA ALA A 419 33.30 11.70 -12.96
C ALA A 419 34.42 11.24 -12.01
N VAL A 420 35.65 11.03 -12.52
CA VAL A 420 36.76 10.58 -11.66
C VAL A 420 37.11 11.58 -10.54
N ARG A 421 36.88 12.88 -10.75
CA ARG A 421 37.11 13.91 -9.72
C ARG A 421 36.00 13.89 -8.67
N ARG A 422 34.75 13.76 -9.10
CA ARG A 422 33.57 13.63 -8.24
C ARG A 422 33.69 12.41 -7.34
N GLU A 423 33.94 11.24 -7.93
CA GLU A 423 34.05 9.97 -7.19
C GLU A 423 35.17 10.02 -6.13
N PHE A 424 36.34 10.60 -6.44
CA PHE A 424 37.40 10.76 -5.45
C PHE A 424 37.03 11.70 -4.29
N ALA A 425 36.28 12.77 -4.56
CA ALA A 425 35.80 13.67 -3.52
C ALA A 425 34.72 13.00 -2.65
N GLU A 426 33.78 12.29 -3.28
CA GLU A 426 32.66 11.61 -2.61
C GLU A 426 33.14 10.41 -1.79
N GLU A 427 33.92 9.51 -2.38
CA GLU A 427 34.32 8.24 -1.78
C GLU A 427 35.51 8.38 -0.81
N LEU A 428 36.49 9.24 -1.13
CA LEU A 428 37.79 9.29 -0.46
C LEU A 428 38.11 10.64 0.20
N ASP A 429 37.22 11.62 0.14
CA ASP A 429 37.45 12.98 0.63
C ASP A 429 38.71 13.62 0.01
N ALA A 430 38.98 13.32 -1.26
CA ALA A 430 40.22 13.65 -1.93
C ALA A 430 40.04 14.62 -3.10
N ASP A 431 40.60 15.81 -2.97
CA ASP A 431 40.68 16.78 -4.07
C ASP A 431 41.71 16.34 -5.12
N VAL A 432 41.21 15.99 -6.31
CA VAL A 432 42.03 15.72 -7.47
C VAL A 432 42.52 17.04 -8.07
N VAL A 433 43.82 17.27 -8.12
CA VAL A 433 44.40 18.46 -8.79
C VAL A 433 44.61 18.21 -10.28
N GLU A 434 45.03 16.99 -10.64
CA GLU A 434 45.27 16.59 -12.03
C GLU A 434 44.69 15.21 -12.31
N ALA A 435 44.01 15.08 -13.44
CA ALA A 435 43.50 13.82 -13.96
C ALA A 435 43.85 13.73 -15.45
N ARG A 436 44.72 12.77 -15.81
CA ARG A 436 45.18 12.57 -17.19
C ARG A 436 44.76 11.18 -17.66
N LEU A 437 44.01 11.12 -18.76
CA LEU A 437 43.55 9.87 -19.35
C LEU A 437 44.76 9.04 -19.82
N LEU A 438 44.85 7.80 -19.34
CA LEU A 438 45.81 6.81 -19.78
C LEU A 438 45.27 5.97 -20.93
N ALA A 439 44.07 5.42 -20.76
CA ALA A 439 43.44 4.52 -21.72
C ALA A 439 41.92 4.46 -21.50
N VAL A 440 41.22 3.96 -22.52
CA VAL A 440 39.86 3.45 -22.38
C VAL A 440 39.92 1.95 -22.62
N THR A 441 39.56 1.16 -21.61
CA THR A 441 39.63 -0.31 -21.64
C THR A 441 38.25 -0.91 -21.53
N GLU A 442 38.06 -2.11 -22.09
CA GLU A 442 36.84 -2.90 -21.95
C GLU A 442 37.03 -3.91 -20.82
N ASN A 443 36.09 -3.99 -19.90
CA ASN A 443 36.10 -4.93 -18.78
C ASN A 443 34.82 -5.78 -18.80
N ILE A 444 34.94 -7.04 -19.22
CA ILE A 444 33.85 -8.01 -19.26
C ILE A 444 34.14 -9.06 -18.20
N PHE A 445 33.20 -9.28 -17.29
CA PHE A 445 33.37 -10.19 -16.15
C PHE A 445 32.05 -10.88 -15.79
N GLU A 446 32.13 -12.00 -15.09
CA GLU A 446 30.95 -12.66 -14.53
C GLU A 446 30.86 -12.36 -13.02
N ARG A 447 29.69 -11.89 -12.58
CA ARG A 447 29.38 -11.64 -11.17
C ARG A 447 28.09 -12.35 -10.80
N SER A 448 28.16 -13.34 -9.91
CA SER A 448 26.99 -14.08 -9.38
C SER A 448 26.08 -14.66 -10.48
N GLY A 449 26.66 -15.18 -11.58
CA GLY A 449 25.92 -15.75 -12.71
C GLY A 449 25.36 -14.72 -13.71
N ALA A 450 25.65 -13.42 -13.53
CA ALA A 450 25.34 -12.36 -14.49
C ALA A 450 26.63 -11.86 -15.17
N VAL A 451 26.55 -11.56 -16.46
CA VAL A 451 27.66 -10.94 -17.20
C VAL A 451 27.61 -9.43 -16.97
N GLY A 452 28.67 -8.90 -16.36
CA GLY A 452 28.96 -7.46 -16.29
C GLY A 452 29.80 -7.03 -17.49
N HIS A 453 29.55 -5.81 -17.97
CA HIS A 453 30.32 -5.21 -19.06
C HIS A 453 30.48 -3.71 -18.77
N GLU A 454 31.73 -3.28 -18.61
CA GLU A 454 32.11 -1.89 -18.37
C GLU A 454 33.05 -1.38 -19.48
N ILE A 455 32.85 -0.14 -19.90
CA ILE A 455 33.82 0.66 -20.66
C ILE A 455 34.50 1.61 -19.67
N VAL A 456 35.78 1.40 -19.43
CA VAL A 456 36.50 1.99 -18.30
C VAL A 456 37.49 3.04 -18.80
N HIS A 457 37.27 4.29 -18.39
CA HIS A 457 38.22 5.38 -18.61
C HIS A 457 39.22 5.39 -17.46
N VAL A 458 40.46 5.02 -17.74
CA VAL A 458 41.53 4.92 -16.74
C VAL A 458 42.34 6.20 -16.73
N PHE A 459 42.45 6.86 -15.59
CA PHE A 459 43.21 8.09 -15.40
C PHE A 459 44.42 7.85 -14.49
N THR A 460 45.55 8.53 -14.74
CA THR A 460 46.46 8.87 -13.65
C THR A 460 45.90 10.06 -12.90
N VAL A 461 45.88 9.97 -11.58
CA VAL A 461 45.32 10.99 -10.70
C VAL A 461 46.40 11.51 -9.75
N SER A 462 46.48 12.83 -9.66
CA SER A 462 47.26 13.52 -8.61
C SER A 462 46.29 14.06 -7.57
N ALA A 463 46.39 13.52 -6.36
CA ALA A 463 45.60 13.91 -5.20
C ALA A 463 46.54 14.04 -3.99
N PRO A 464 47.02 15.26 -3.67
CA PRO A 464 48.05 15.46 -2.66
C PRO A 464 47.70 14.87 -1.29
N SER A 465 46.44 14.96 -0.88
CA SER A 465 45.92 14.42 0.38
C SER A 465 46.10 12.89 0.50
N LEU A 466 45.93 12.14 -0.59
CA LEU A 466 46.13 10.69 -0.59
C LEU A 466 47.62 10.33 -0.63
N THR A 467 48.39 11.13 -1.34
CA THR A 467 49.80 10.92 -1.62
C THR A 467 50.71 11.13 -0.39
N VAL A 468 50.19 11.70 0.70
CA VAL A 468 50.91 11.88 1.97
C VAL A 468 50.64 10.78 3.01
N LEU A 469 49.66 9.92 2.77
CA LEU A 469 49.28 8.85 3.69
C LEU A 469 50.39 7.80 3.85
N PRO A 470 50.66 7.25 5.04
CA PRO A 470 51.59 6.13 5.20
C PRO A 470 51.19 4.90 4.38
N LEU A 471 52.17 4.12 3.90
CA LEU A 471 51.90 2.92 3.09
C LEU A 471 51.02 1.87 3.81
N ALA A 472 51.10 1.82 5.13
CA ALA A 472 50.30 0.90 5.95
C ALA A 472 48.86 1.41 6.21
N GLU A 473 48.55 2.67 5.89
CA GLU A 473 47.24 3.24 6.16
C GLU A 473 46.16 2.60 5.27
N ARG A 474 44.95 2.49 5.82
CA ARG A 474 43.74 2.04 5.14
C ARG A 474 42.64 3.04 5.42
N ILE A 475 42.05 3.59 4.36
CA ILE A 475 40.97 4.56 4.44
C ILE A 475 39.67 3.83 4.17
N ALA A 476 38.64 4.06 4.99
CA ALA A 476 37.30 3.57 4.69
C ALA A 476 36.73 4.33 3.49
N VAL A 477 36.20 3.60 2.52
CA VAL A 477 35.44 4.19 1.40
C VAL A 477 34.10 4.64 1.94
N ARG A 478 33.71 5.89 1.70
CA ARG A 478 32.38 6.38 2.09
C ARG A 478 31.30 5.58 1.35
N ASP A 479 30.20 5.28 2.04
CA ASP A 479 29.06 4.52 1.51
C ASP A 479 29.37 3.07 1.04
N SER A 480 30.51 2.50 1.48
CA SER A 480 30.89 1.11 1.23
C SER A 480 31.53 0.45 2.46
N ASP A 481 31.45 -0.88 2.55
CA ASP A 481 32.12 -1.68 3.58
C ASP A 481 33.58 -2.04 3.20
N THR A 482 34.19 -1.26 2.31
CA THR A 482 35.52 -1.49 1.73
C THR A 482 36.56 -0.50 2.24
N THR A 483 37.83 -0.81 1.98
CA THR A 483 38.93 0.09 2.32
C THR A 483 39.86 0.29 1.14
N VAL A 484 40.43 1.50 1.04
CA VAL A 484 41.45 1.84 0.08
C VAL A 484 42.82 1.88 0.76
N GLY A 485 43.83 1.32 0.10
CA GLY A 485 45.18 1.19 0.63
C GLY A 485 46.26 1.16 -0.44
N TRP A 486 47.52 1.30 0.01
CA TRP A 486 48.69 1.20 -0.86
C TRP A 486 49.10 -0.26 -1.08
N TYR A 487 49.38 -0.60 -2.33
CA TYR A 487 49.85 -1.91 -2.77
C TYR A 487 51.10 -1.80 -3.64
N ASP A 488 52.05 -2.69 -3.42
CA ASP A 488 53.27 -2.80 -4.23
C ASP A 488 52.93 -3.27 -5.66
N ILE A 489 53.33 -2.50 -6.65
CA ILE A 489 52.94 -2.75 -8.05
C ILE A 489 53.57 -4.03 -8.59
N ASP A 490 54.81 -4.36 -8.21
CA ASP A 490 55.52 -5.53 -8.73
C ASP A 490 54.97 -6.83 -8.13
N ALA A 491 54.60 -6.81 -6.84
CA ALA A 491 53.89 -7.91 -6.19
C ALA A 491 52.55 -8.20 -6.86
N LEU A 492 51.79 -7.15 -7.21
CA LEU A 492 50.52 -7.30 -7.93
C LEU A 492 50.71 -7.84 -9.35
N ARG A 493 51.74 -7.39 -10.07
CA ARG A 493 52.09 -7.91 -11.41
C ARG A 493 52.51 -9.39 -11.37
N ALA A 494 53.07 -9.85 -10.25
CA ALA A 494 53.37 -11.27 -10.03
C ALA A 494 52.12 -12.13 -9.75
N GLY A 495 50.93 -11.53 -9.64
CA GLY A 495 49.65 -12.22 -9.55
C GLY A 495 49.19 -12.54 -8.12
N SER A 496 49.63 -11.77 -7.13
CA SER A 496 49.26 -12.01 -5.73
C SER A 496 47.75 -11.88 -5.45
N VAL A 497 47.09 -10.91 -6.09
CA VAL A 497 45.65 -10.64 -5.97
C VAL A 497 45.12 -10.11 -7.31
N PRO A 498 43.93 -10.53 -7.80
CA PRO A 498 43.33 -9.97 -9.00
C PRO A 498 43.06 -8.46 -8.87
N VAL A 499 43.40 -7.68 -9.90
CA VAL A 499 43.17 -6.23 -9.95
C VAL A 499 42.27 -5.87 -11.12
N TYR A 500 41.23 -5.07 -10.86
CA TYR A 500 40.27 -4.62 -11.84
C TYR A 500 40.34 -3.09 -12.08
N PRO A 501 40.11 -2.62 -13.33
CA PRO A 501 39.79 -3.42 -14.52
C PRO A 501 40.97 -4.28 -14.99
N ALA A 502 40.70 -5.41 -15.64
CA ALA A 502 41.74 -6.33 -16.06
C ALA A 502 42.79 -5.64 -16.96
N GLY A 503 44.07 -5.88 -16.70
CA GLY A 503 45.18 -5.27 -17.44
C GLY A 503 45.57 -3.85 -17.02
N VAL A 504 44.89 -3.25 -16.03
CA VAL A 504 45.16 -1.88 -15.56
C VAL A 504 46.61 -1.66 -15.08
N LEU A 505 47.23 -2.66 -14.46
CA LEU A 505 48.61 -2.60 -13.99
C LEU A 505 49.63 -2.46 -15.12
N GLY A 506 49.28 -2.88 -16.34
CA GLY A 506 50.11 -2.71 -17.54
C GLY A 506 50.15 -1.27 -18.07
N LEU A 507 49.24 -0.41 -17.58
CA LEU A 507 49.22 1.02 -17.92
C LEU A 507 50.11 1.85 -16.99
N LEU A 508 50.55 1.27 -15.87
CA LEU A 508 51.44 1.94 -14.92
C LEU A 508 52.90 1.87 -15.39
N PRO A 509 53.72 2.89 -15.08
CA PRO A 509 55.15 2.84 -15.36
C PRO A 509 55.83 1.64 -14.67
N TYR A 510 56.97 1.22 -15.22
CA TYR A 510 57.86 0.21 -14.62
C TYR A 510 58.84 0.84 -13.65
#